data_AF-A0A319DK39-F1
#
_entry.id   AF-A0A319DK39-F1
#
_cell.length_a   1.000
_cell.length_b   1.000
_cell.length_c   1.000
_cell.angle_alpha   90.00
_cell.angle_beta   90.00
_cell.angle_gamma   90.00
#
_symmetry.space_group_name_H-M   'P 1'
#
loop_
_entity.id
_entity.type
_entity.pdbx_description
1 polymer ?
#
loop_
_entity_poly.entity_id
_entity_poly.type
_entity_poly.pdbx_seq_one_letter_code
_entity_poly.pdbx_strand_id
1 'polypeptide(L)'
;MLGTTDLHLANILLRLPLDMQDMTIEQLRARTGEPEKQQVIRQDGASLDRGVPSELTIPVWLGLGSDETTLADSGILLADFGEAFDPHETQGFTAHTPLLLAPPESRFAEPGGEDEPLSFPGDIWTLACTVWDIFGDHPPFEAFPVTLDEVTIEHVEMLGRLPGRWWSRWEETIGLMRMDARM
;
A
#
# COMPACT_ATOMS: atom_id res chain seq x y z
N MET A 1 -1.05 3.20 19.62
CA MET A 1 -0.43 2.45 18.51
C MET A 1 -0.99 3.08 17.26
N LEU A 2 -0.16 3.53 16.33
CA LEU A 2 -0.67 4.14 15.10
C LEU A 2 -1.38 3.04 14.28
N GLY A 3 -2.53 3.37 13.71
CA GLY A 3 -3.16 2.60 12.65
C GLY A 3 -2.52 2.97 11.32
N THR A 4 -2.16 1.98 10.51
CA THR A 4 -1.60 2.17 9.16
C THR A 4 -2.44 1.40 8.15
N THR A 5 -3.46 2.04 7.59
CA THR A 5 -4.26 1.41 6.54
C THR A 5 -3.51 1.35 5.19
N ASP A 6 -2.17 1.28 5.19
CA ASP A 6 -1.34 1.25 3.98
C ASP A 6 -0.12 0.33 4.07
N LEU A 7 -0.26 -0.82 4.74
CA LEU A 7 0.80 -1.82 4.78
C LEU A 7 0.73 -2.73 3.55
N HIS A 8 1.73 -2.65 2.67
CA HIS A 8 1.89 -3.52 1.51
C HIS A 8 3.37 -3.69 1.13
N LEU A 9 3.68 -4.61 0.23
CA LEU A 9 5.08 -4.96 -0.13
C LEU A 9 5.94 -3.77 -0.57
N ALA A 10 5.36 -2.77 -1.23
CA ALA A 10 6.14 -1.60 -1.66
C ALA A 10 6.53 -0.67 -0.48
N ASN A 11 5.88 -0.81 0.67
CA ASN A 11 6.18 -0.07 1.91
C ASN A 11 7.05 -0.89 2.88
N ILE A 12 7.45 -2.11 2.51
CA ILE A 12 8.39 -2.95 3.27
C ILE A 12 9.74 -2.94 2.57
N LEU A 13 10.72 -2.28 3.19
CA LEU A 13 12.06 -2.13 2.64
C LEU A 13 13.06 -3.01 3.37
N LEU A 14 14.06 -3.54 2.66
CA LEU A 14 15.23 -4.11 3.31
C LEU A 14 16.04 -2.99 3.98
N ARG A 15 16.58 -3.27 5.16
CA ARG A 15 17.55 -2.41 5.82
C ARG A 15 18.79 -2.32 4.96
N LEU A 16 19.40 -1.14 4.97
CA LEU A 16 20.74 -1.00 4.42
C LEU A 16 21.69 -1.98 5.13
N PRO A 17 22.64 -2.58 4.39
CA PRO A 17 23.70 -3.39 4.98
C PRO A 17 24.38 -2.68 6.16
N LEU A 18 24.79 -3.44 7.19
CA LEU A 18 25.36 -2.88 8.43
C LEU A 18 26.57 -1.98 8.17
N ASP A 19 27.41 -2.32 7.20
CA ASP A 19 28.57 -1.52 6.81
C ASP A 19 28.19 -0.16 6.21
N MET A 20 26.96 0.00 5.72
CA MET A 20 26.42 1.24 5.16
C MET A 20 25.67 2.11 6.17
N GLN A 21 25.11 1.51 7.23
CA GLN A 21 24.30 2.25 8.21
C GLN A 21 25.12 3.31 8.97
N ASP A 22 26.41 3.05 9.18
CA ASP A 22 27.32 3.94 9.91
C ASP A 22 28.22 4.78 8.99
N MET A 23 27.99 4.77 7.68
CA MET A 23 28.80 5.55 6.73
C MET A 23 28.53 7.05 6.86
N THR A 24 29.59 7.85 6.81
CA THR A 24 29.45 9.29 6.56
C THR A 24 29.01 9.53 5.12
N ILE A 25 28.51 10.74 4.84
CA ILE A 25 28.12 11.15 3.48
C ILE A 25 29.30 11.01 2.50
N GLU A 26 30.52 11.32 2.94
CA GLU A 26 31.73 11.20 2.12
C GLU A 26 32.06 9.74 1.81
N GLN A 27 31.91 8.84 2.78
CA GLN A 27 32.13 7.40 2.58
C GLN A 27 31.08 6.80 1.63
N LEU A 28 29.82 7.22 1.79
CA LEU A 28 28.74 6.80 0.91
C LEU A 28 29.04 7.24 -0.53
N ARG A 29 29.38 8.53 -0.75
CA ARG A 29 29.75 9.07 -2.07
C ARG A 29 31.00 8.42 -2.66
N ALA A 30 31.99 8.08 -1.84
CA ALA A 30 33.17 7.35 -2.32
C ALA A 30 32.81 5.96 -2.87
N ARG A 31 31.75 5.34 -2.33
CA ARG A 31 31.24 4.04 -2.78
C ARG A 31 30.27 4.16 -3.96
N THR A 32 29.35 5.12 -3.93
CA THR A 32 28.24 5.23 -4.90
C THR A 32 28.50 6.21 -6.03
N GLY A 33 29.53 7.04 -5.91
CA GLY A 33 29.72 8.24 -6.72
C GLY A 33 28.93 9.44 -6.19
N GLU A 34 29.18 10.61 -6.80
CA GLU A 34 28.37 11.81 -6.57
C GLU A 34 26.96 11.64 -7.16
N PRO A 35 25.91 12.23 -6.55
CA PRO A 35 24.55 12.11 -7.06
C PRO A 35 24.44 12.56 -8.52
N GLU A 36 23.93 11.67 -9.36
CA GLU A 36 23.69 12.00 -10.76
C GLU A 36 22.56 13.03 -10.86
N LYS A 37 22.78 14.03 -11.72
CA LYS A 37 21.85 15.11 -11.98
C LYS A 37 21.46 15.11 -13.45
N GLN A 38 20.17 15.20 -13.73
CA GLN A 38 19.64 15.31 -15.07
C GLN A 38 18.82 16.57 -15.24
N GLN A 39 18.98 17.23 -16.39
CA GLN A 39 18.21 18.44 -16.70
C GLN A 39 16.78 18.07 -17.07
N VAL A 40 15.82 18.82 -16.53
CA VAL A 40 14.44 18.72 -16.95
C VAL A 40 14.28 19.50 -18.23
N ILE A 41 13.87 18.82 -19.29
CA ILE A 41 13.56 19.42 -20.58
C ILE A 41 12.12 19.13 -20.94
N ARG A 42 11.42 20.14 -21.46
CA ARG A 42 10.10 19.90 -22.04
C ARG A 42 10.27 19.17 -23.37
N GLN A 43 9.35 18.23 -23.64
CA GLN A 43 9.34 17.44 -24.86
C GLN A 43 9.21 18.31 -26.13
N ASP A 44 8.57 19.47 -26.02
CA ASP A 44 8.41 20.45 -27.11
C ASP A 44 9.59 21.44 -27.23
N GLY A 45 10.59 21.36 -26.34
CA GLY A 45 11.76 22.25 -26.31
C GLY A 45 11.48 23.67 -25.79
N ALA A 46 10.27 23.99 -25.33
CA ALA A 46 9.96 25.29 -24.76
C ALA A 46 10.52 25.45 -23.33
N SER A 47 10.42 26.67 -22.78
CA SER A 47 10.82 26.95 -21.41
C SER A 47 9.97 26.21 -20.40
N LEU A 48 10.59 25.74 -19.30
CA LEU A 48 9.88 25.12 -18.19
C LEU A 48 8.83 26.06 -17.59
N ASP A 49 7.71 25.49 -17.17
CA ASP A 49 6.66 26.25 -16.49
C ASP A 49 7.10 26.67 -15.09
N ARG A 50 6.46 27.72 -14.57
CA ARG A 50 6.77 28.24 -13.24
C ARG A 50 6.51 27.18 -12.17
N GLY A 51 7.54 26.81 -11.42
CA GLY A 51 7.47 25.82 -10.34
C GLY A 51 8.02 24.44 -10.71
N VAL A 52 8.34 24.20 -11.99
CA VAL A 52 9.04 22.99 -12.40
C VAL A 52 10.54 23.13 -12.11
N PRO A 53 11.16 22.18 -11.37
CA PRO A 53 12.60 22.23 -11.14
C PRO A 53 13.37 22.04 -12.45
N SER A 54 14.48 22.76 -12.63
CA SER A 54 15.32 22.66 -13.83
C SER A 54 16.19 21.40 -13.85
N GLU A 55 16.33 20.72 -12.71
CA GLU A 55 17.20 19.57 -12.53
C GLU A 55 16.55 18.55 -11.59
N LEU A 56 16.76 17.27 -11.88
CA LEU A 56 16.39 16.15 -11.02
C LEU A 56 17.66 15.47 -10.53
N THR A 57 17.63 14.98 -9.29
CA THR A 57 18.64 14.06 -8.79
C THR A 57 18.14 12.64 -9.02
N ILE A 58 18.95 11.82 -9.69
CA ILE A 58 18.59 10.43 -10.00
C ILE A 58 18.84 9.59 -8.75
N PRO A 59 17.86 8.77 -8.32
CA PRO A 59 18.04 7.89 -7.17
C PRO A 59 19.12 6.85 -7.49
N VAL A 60 20.04 6.65 -6.55
CA VAL A 60 21.01 5.56 -6.63
C VAL A 60 20.32 4.23 -6.29
N TRP A 61 20.55 3.19 -7.09
CA TRP A 61 20.09 1.85 -6.78
C TRP A 61 21.07 1.18 -5.81
N LEU A 62 20.61 0.94 -4.58
CA LEU A 62 21.34 0.24 -3.52
C LEU A 62 20.79 -1.15 -3.22
N GLY A 63 19.88 -1.64 -4.08
CA GLY A 63 19.27 -2.96 -3.90
C GLY A 63 20.25 -4.09 -4.22
N LEU A 64 20.08 -5.21 -3.55
CA LEU A 64 20.77 -6.48 -3.82
C LEU A 64 19.93 -7.33 -4.79
N GLY A 65 20.57 -8.23 -5.54
CA GLY A 65 19.87 -9.32 -6.19
C GLY A 65 19.14 -10.20 -5.18
N SER A 66 18.01 -10.80 -5.58
CA SER A 66 17.28 -11.73 -4.70
C SER A 66 18.12 -12.97 -4.35
N ASP A 67 19.01 -13.39 -5.25
CA ASP A 67 19.99 -14.47 -5.07
C ASP A 67 21.21 -14.09 -4.24
N GLU A 68 21.45 -12.79 -4.04
CA GLU A 68 22.54 -12.24 -3.22
C GLU A 68 22.08 -11.91 -1.79
N THR A 69 20.77 -11.86 -1.55
CA THR A 69 20.18 -11.50 -0.26
C THR A 69 20.40 -12.62 0.75
N THR A 70 21.10 -12.33 1.85
CA THR A 70 21.34 -13.30 2.92
C THR A 70 20.41 -13.07 4.12
N LEU A 71 20.39 -14.01 5.06
CA LEU A 71 19.66 -13.83 6.33
C LEU A 71 20.19 -12.63 7.14
N ALA A 72 21.45 -12.21 6.95
CA ALA A 72 21.98 -11.02 7.61
C ALA A 72 21.36 -9.72 7.04
N ASP A 73 20.92 -9.75 5.78
CA ASP A 73 20.31 -8.62 5.07
C ASP A 73 18.78 -8.56 5.25
N SER A 74 18.17 -9.61 5.80
CA SER A 74 16.71 -9.76 5.91
C SER A 74 16.05 -8.86 6.96
N GLY A 75 16.80 -7.93 7.56
CA GLY A 75 16.24 -6.94 8.46
C GLY A 75 15.36 -5.99 7.66
N ILE A 76 14.11 -5.81 8.04
CA ILE A 76 13.17 -4.93 7.33
C ILE A 76 12.95 -3.58 8.04
N LEU A 77 12.50 -2.60 7.28
CA LEU A 77 11.95 -1.33 7.73
C LEU A 77 10.56 -1.15 7.12
N LEU A 78 9.63 -0.66 7.93
CA LEU A 78 8.38 -0.10 7.41
C LEU A 78 8.64 1.34 7.00
N ALA A 79 8.19 1.68 5.81
CA ALA A 79 8.24 3.01 5.26
C ALA A 79 6.83 3.55 5.05
N ASP A 80 6.76 4.80 4.59
CA ASP A 80 5.54 5.50 4.22
C ASP A 80 4.45 5.53 5.30
N PHE A 81 4.65 6.38 6.30
CA PHE A 81 3.65 6.67 7.33
C PHE A 81 2.74 7.85 6.92
N GLY A 82 2.63 8.18 5.63
CA GLY A 82 1.83 9.30 5.14
C GLY A 82 0.33 9.16 5.46
N GLU A 83 -0.15 7.91 5.49
CA GLU A 83 -1.53 7.53 5.79
C GLU A 83 -1.71 6.99 7.23
N ALA A 84 -0.69 7.12 8.08
CA ALA A 84 -0.76 6.66 9.46
C ALA A 84 -1.53 7.66 10.34
N PHE A 85 -2.39 7.15 11.22
CA PHE A 85 -3.15 7.97 12.17
C PHE A 85 -3.26 7.32 13.55
N ASP A 86 -3.51 8.11 14.59
CA ASP A 86 -3.87 7.55 15.90
C ASP A 86 -5.39 7.35 15.96
N PRO A 87 -5.90 6.10 16.04
CA PRO A 87 -7.34 5.83 16.10
C PRO A 87 -8.01 6.36 17.38
N HIS A 88 -7.24 6.74 18.40
CA HIS A 88 -7.78 7.41 19.59
C HIS A 88 -8.01 8.92 19.39
N GLU A 89 -7.31 9.53 18.43
CA GLU A 89 -7.39 10.97 18.15
C GLU A 89 -8.18 11.27 16.88
N THR A 90 -8.10 10.38 15.87
CA THR A 90 -8.69 10.55 14.54
C THR A 90 -9.57 9.36 14.18
N GLN A 91 -10.80 9.62 13.76
CA GLN A 91 -11.68 8.58 13.22
C GLN A 91 -11.42 8.41 11.73
N GLY A 92 -10.87 7.25 11.34
CA GLY A 92 -10.69 6.86 9.94
C GLY A 92 -11.89 6.10 9.41
N PHE A 93 -12.40 6.48 8.24
CA PHE A 93 -13.49 5.75 7.55
C PHE A 93 -13.10 5.31 6.14
N THR A 94 -11.94 5.73 5.66
CA THR A 94 -11.41 5.39 4.35
C THR A 94 -10.08 4.67 4.56
N ALA A 95 -9.96 3.47 3.99
CA ALA A 95 -8.66 2.82 3.86
C ALA A 95 -8.00 3.34 2.59
N HIS A 96 -6.77 3.84 2.72
CA HIS A 96 -5.98 4.31 1.58
C HIS A 96 -5.09 3.22 0.97
N THR A 97 -5.17 1.98 1.48
CA THR A 97 -4.48 0.81 0.95
C THR A 97 -4.97 0.44 -0.45
N PRO A 98 -4.11 -0.21 -1.27
CA PRO A 98 -4.54 -0.87 -2.50
C PRO A 98 -5.75 -1.78 -2.28
N LEU A 99 -6.79 -1.65 -3.10
CA LEU A 99 -8.09 -2.26 -2.84
C LEU A 99 -8.07 -3.77 -2.59
N LEU A 100 -7.17 -4.51 -3.26
CA LEU A 100 -6.99 -5.96 -3.09
C LEU A 100 -6.47 -6.36 -1.70
N LEU A 101 -5.86 -5.44 -0.97
CA LEU A 101 -5.35 -5.65 0.38
C LEU A 101 -6.26 -5.02 1.43
N ALA A 102 -7.28 -4.27 1.01
CA ALA A 102 -8.15 -3.54 1.92
C ALA A 102 -8.97 -4.51 2.79
N PRO A 103 -9.09 -4.25 4.09
CA PRO A 103 -9.86 -5.11 4.96
C PRO A 103 -11.36 -4.97 4.69
N PRO A 104 -12.19 -6.01 4.89
CA PRO A 104 -13.60 -6.00 4.52
C PRO A 104 -14.39 -4.89 5.22
N GLU A 105 -14.04 -4.51 6.45
CA GLU A 105 -14.66 -3.40 7.17
C GLU A 105 -14.49 -2.05 6.46
N SER A 106 -13.43 -1.84 5.66
CA SER A 106 -13.22 -0.57 4.97
C SER A 106 -14.29 -0.27 3.92
N ARG A 107 -14.99 -1.31 3.45
CA ARG A 107 -16.16 -1.16 2.59
C ARG A 107 -17.38 -0.60 3.34
N PHE A 108 -17.52 -0.95 4.61
CA PHE A 108 -18.74 -0.70 5.40
C PHE A 108 -18.57 0.43 6.41
N ALA A 109 -17.33 0.86 6.67
CA ALA A 109 -16.99 1.98 7.53
C ALA A 109 -17.54 3.29 6.95
N GLU A 110 -18.41 3.96 7.71
CA GLU A 110 -18.99 5.23 7.31
C GLU A 110 -19.21 6.15 8.53
N PRO A 111 -19.03 7.48 8.38
CA PRO A 111 -19.30 8.42 9.45
C PRO A 111 -20.76 8.35 9.91
N GLY A 112 -20.97 8.08 11.21
CA GLY A 112 -22.31 7.96 11.79
C GLY A 112 -23.03 6.65 11.49
N GLY A 113 -22.35 5.67 10.88
CA GLY A 113 -22.84 4.30 10.72
C GLY A 113 -22.84 3.50 12.03
N GLU A 114 -23.28 2.25 11.94
CA GLU A 114 -23.31 1.31 13.09
C GLU A 114 -21.94 0.66 13.38
N ASP A 115 -21.04 0.66 12.39
CA ASP A 115 -19.71 0.08 12.51
C ASP A 115 -18.70 1.07 13.12
N GLU A 116 -17.72 0.53 13.85
CA GLU A 116 -16.62 1.34 14.41
C GLU A 116 -15.73 1.91 13.30
N PRO A 117 -15.10 3.08 13.52
CA PRO A 117 -14.06 3.58 12.62
C PRO A 117 -12.93 2.57 12.45
N LEU A 118 -12.23 2.70 11.32
CA LEU A 118 -11.03 1.92 11.04
C LEU A 118 -10.01 2.08 12.16
N SER A 119 -9.41 0.97 12.54
CA SER A 119 -8.43 0.89 13.61
C SER A 119 -7.46 -0.26 13.38
N PHE A 120 -6.66 -0.59 14.39
CA PHE A 120 -5.58 -1.56 14.32
C PHE A 120 -5.89 -2.93 13.67
N PRO A 121 -7.11 -3.53 13.77
CA PRO A 121 -7.42 -4.77 13.08
C PRO A 121 -7.25 -4.73 11.56
N GLY A 122 -7.45 -3.55 10.93
CA GLY A 122 -7.22 -3.37 9.51
C GLY A 122 -5.75 -3.59 9.12
N ASP A 123 -4.82 -3.20 10.00
CA ASP A 123 -3.37 -3.40 9.78
C ASP A 123 -2.99 -4.88 9.89
N ILE A 124 -3.68 -5.62 10.76
CA ILE A 124 -3.47 -7.07 10.89
C ILE A 124 -3.92 -7.78 9.60
N TRP A 125 -5.02 -7.33 9.02
CA TRP A 125 -5.52 -7.86 7.75
C TRP A 125 -4.53 -7.61 6.60
N THR A 126 -4.08 -6.37 6.42
CA THR A 126 -3.11 -6.01 5.38
C THR A 126 -1.77 -6.72 5.58
N LEU A 127 -1.33 -6.89 6.84
CA LEU A 127 -0.16 -7.71 7.18
C LEU A 127 -0.36 -9.17 6.76
N ALA A 128 -1.51 -9.77 7.05
CA ALA A 128 -1.79 -11.16 6.69
C ALA A 128 -1.79 -11.34 5.16
N CYS A 129 -2.40 -10.41 4.43
CA CYS A 129 -2.39 -10.44 2.96
C CYS A 129 -0.96 -10.29 2.40
N THR A 130 -0.18 -9.39 2.99
CA THR A 130 1.23 -9.17 2.61
C THR A 130 2.09 -10.40 2.88
N VAL A 131 1.94 -11.04 4.04
CA VAL A 131 2.64 -12.29 4.37
C VAL A 131 2.26 -13.40 3.39
N TRP A 132 0.97 -13.51 3.04
CA TRP A 132 0.51 -14.46 2.05
C TRP A 132 1.18 -14.22 0.69
N ASP A 133 1.24 -12.97 0.23
CA ASP A 133 1.88 -12.60 -1.05
C ASP A 133 3.38 -12.96 -1.07
N ILE A 134 4.08 -12.85 0.07
CA ILE A 134 5.51 -13.24 0.17
C ILE A 134 5.72 -14.75 0.02
N PHE A 135 4.85 -15.56 0.63
CA PHE A 135 5.02 -17.01 0.68
C PHE A 135 4.24 -17.76 -0.41
N GLY A 136 3.23 -17.12 -0.97
CA GLY A 136 2.34 -17.64 -1.99
C GLY A 136 2.93 -17.51 -3.39
N ASP A 137 2.27 -18.16 -4.35
CA ASP A 137 2.53 -17.94 -5.78
C ASP A 137 1.84 -16.65 -6.28
N HIS A 138 0.78 -16.24 -5.59
CA HIS A 138 -0.06 -15.08 -5.92
C HIS A 138 -0.68 -14.47 -4.65
N PRO A 139 -1.15 -13.21 -4.71
CA PRO A 139 -1.91 -12.58 -3.62
C PRO A 139 -3.14 -13.39 -3.21
N PRO A 140 -3.64 -13.23 -1.98
CA PRO A 140 -4.80 -14.00 -1.50
C PRO A 140 -6.10 -13.69 -2.28
N PHE A 141 -6.20 -12.52 -2.91
CA PHE A 141 -7.37 -12.06 -3.66
C PHE A 141 -6.92 -11.48 -5.00
N GLU A 142 -7.60 -11.87 -6.09
CA GLU A 142 -7.18 -11.54 -7.47
C GLU A 142 -8.34 -11.00 -8.33
N ALA A 143 -8.99 -9.93 -7.86
CA ALA A 143 -10.12 -9.32 -8.58
C ALA A 143 -9.69 -8.61 -9.88
N PHE A 144 -10.41 -8.88 -10.98
CA PHE A 144 -10.29 -8.13 -12.24
C PHE A 144 -11.65 -7.93 -12.93
N PRO A 145 -12.12 -6.67 -13.11
CA PRO A 145 -11.49 -5.41 -12.71
C PRO A 145 -11.43 -5.24 -11.19
N VAL A 146 -10.42 -4.49 -10.71
CA VAL A 146 -10.28 -4.19 -9.28
C VAL A 146 -11.36 -3.18 -8.86
N THR A 147 -12.49 -3.70 -8.38
CA THR A 147 -13.60 -2.91 -7.85
C THR A 147 -13.98 -3.39 -6.46
N LEU A 148 -14.67 -2.53 -5.70
CA LEU A 148 -15.10 -2.88 -4.33
C LEU A 148 -15.96 -4.16 -4.32
N ASP A 149 -16.81 -4.35 -5.32
CA ASP A 149 -17.69 -5.52 -5.41
C ASP A 149 -16.91 -6.79 -5.74
N GLU A 150 -16.02 -6.76 -6.74
CA GLU A 150 -15.20 -7.92 -7.09
C GLU A 150 -14.29 -8.34 -5.92
N VAL A 151 -13.67 -7.38 -5.20
CA VAL A 151 -12.89 -7.69 -3.99
C VAL A 151 -13.77 -8.29 -2.88
N THR A 152 -15.00 -7.82 -2.74
CA THR A 152 -15.93 -8.38 -1.75
C THR A 152 -16.36 -9.80 -2.12
N ILE A 153 -16.50 -10.11 -3.42
CA ILE A 153 -16.76 -11.46 -3.92
C ILE A 153 -15.58 -12.37 -3.56
N GLU A 154 -14.35 -11.96 -3.87
CA GLU A 154 -13.13 -12.71 -3.53
C GLU A 154 -13.03 -13.00 -2.01
N HIS A 155 -13.31 -12.00 -1.16
CA HIS A 155 -13.38 -12.21 0.29
C HIS A 155 -14.40 -13.28 0.68
N VAL A 156 -15.58 -13.27 0.06
CA VAL A 156 -16.66 -14.24 0.34
C VAL A 156 -16.33 -15.62 -0.17
N GLU A 157 -15.74 -15.73 -1.36
CA GLU A 157 -15.35 -17.00 -1.97
C GLU A 157 -14.22 -17.67 -1.18
N MET A 158 -13.24 -16.90 -0.70
CA MET A 158 -12.10 -17.41 0.07
C MET A 158 -12.44 -17.70 1.54
N LEU A 159 -13.14 -16.77 2.22
CA LEU A 159 -13.32 -16.79 3.68
C LEU A 159 -14.74 -17.15 4.12
N GLY A 160 -15.68 -17.23 3.18
CA GLY A 160 -17.08 -17.49 3.43
C GLY A 160 -17.91 -16.23 3.69
N ARG A 161 -19.17 -16.45 4.06
CA ARG A 161 -20.17 -15.39 4.15
C ARG A 161 -19.80 -14.29 5.16
N LEU A 162 -19.94 -13.03 4.75
CA LEU A 162 -19.78 -11.86 5.62
C LEU A 162 -20.72 -11.90 6.85
N PRO A 163 -20.37 -11.15 7.92
CA PRO A 163 -21.29 -10.88 9.02
C PRO A 163 -22.66 -10.41 8.53
N GLY A 164 -23.74 -10.85 9.19
CA GLY A 164 -25.11 -10.66 8.69
C GLY A 164 -25.47 -9.22 8.30
N ARG A 165 -25.02 -8.23 9.08
CA ARG A 165 -25.22 -6.80 8.78
C ARG A 165 -24.55 -6.36 7.48
N TRP A 166 -23.29 -6.76 7.28
CA TRP A 166 -22.52 -6.44 6.07
C TRP A 166 -23.08 -7.17 4.86
N TRP A 167 -23.50 -8.42 5.04
CA TRP A 167 -24.16 -9.19 4.00
C TRP A 167 -25.44 -8.53 3.50
N SER A 168 -26.32 -8.09 4.40
CA SER A 168 -27.57 -7.41 4.03
C SER A 168 -27.30 -6.10 3.27
N ARG A 169 -26.38 -5.25 3.76
CA ARG A 169 -25.98 -4.01 3.06
C ARG A 169 -25.39 -4.29 1.68
N TRP A 170 -24.59 -5.35 1.57
CA TRP A 170 -23.98 -5.73 0.30
C TRP A 170 -25.01 -6.26 -0.69
N GLU A 171 -25.93 -7.15 -0.28
CA GLU A 171 -27.01 -7.68 -1.13
C GLU A 171 -27.92 -6.59 -1.70
N GLU A 172 -28.25 -5.56 -0.90
CA GLU A 172 -29.00 -4.39 -1.38
C GLU A 172 -28.24 -3.68 -2.51
N THR A 173 -26.91 -3.55 -2.36
CA THR A 173 -26.03 -2.89 -3.34
C THR A 173 -25.93 -3.68 -4.66
N ILE A 174 -25.69 -5.00 -4.60
CA ILE A 174 -25.62 -5.84 -5.81
C ILE A 174 -27.01 -5.99 -6.45
N GLY A 175 -28.06 -6.06 -5.62
CA GLY A 175 -29.45 -6.11 -6.08
C GLY A 175 -29.82 -4.90 -6.93
N LEU A 176 -29.36 -3.71 -6.51
CA LEU A 176 -29.50 -2.46 -7.28
C LEU A 176 -28.72 -2.51 -8.60
N MET A 177 -27.45 -2.96 -8.59
CA MET A 177 -26.66 -3.07 -9.83
C MET A 177 -27.26 -4.05 -10.87
N ARG A 178 -27.89 -5.14 -10.42
CA ARG A 178 -28.60 -6.08 -11.31
C ARG A 178 -29.89 -5.51 -11.92
N MET A 179 -30.48 -4.48 -11.32
CA MET A 179 -31.65 -3.80 -11.88
C MET A 179 -31.25 -2.77 -12.95
N ASP A 180 -30.13 -2.09 -12.78
CA ASP A 180 -29.65 -1.08 -13.74
C ASP A 180 -29.10 -1.69 -15.04
N ALA A 181 -28.68 -2.96 -15.03
CA ALA A 181 -28.29 -3.70 -16.23
C ALA A 181 -29.48 -4.26 -17.06
N ARG A 182 -30.74 -3.94 -16.68
CA ARG A 182 -31.97 -4.39 -17.36
C ARG A 182 -32.84 -3.25 -17.89
N MET A 183 -32.26 -2.08 -18.18
CA MET A 183 -32.92 -0.97 -18.87
C MET A 183 -32.17 -0.60 -20.15
#